data_AF-A0ABD1JUW6-F1
#
_entry.id   AF-A0ABD1JUW6-F1
#
_cell.length_a   1.000
_cell.length_b   1.000
_cell.length_c   1.000
_cell.angle_alpha   90.00
_cell.angle_beta   90.00
_cell.angle_gamma   90.00
#
_symmetry.space_group_name_H-M   'P 1'
#
loop_
_entity.id
_entity.type
_entity.pdbx_description
1 polymer ?
#
loop_
_entity_poly.entity_id
_entity_poly.type
_entity_poly.pdbx_seq_one_letter_code
_entity_poly.pdbx_strand_id
1 'polypeptide(L)'
;MYWVAHGRLWLRLHSGSAPLRLRLCSGSAWLLSALHHGPKDHLRLSISRPQDGYRLVQHFQFLGWPAYRDTPLSKRSILQLVRRLAKWQEQYDGGDGRTVVHCLTGGGRSGTFCAICSITEMIQQQNIVDVFHTVKTLRNNKSNMVETMEQYRFCYEVALESLNSF
;
A
#
# COMPACT_ATOMS: atom_id res chain seq x y z
N MET A 1 -28.67 -6.97 7.68
CA MET A 1 -28.07 -5.64 7.39
C MET A 1 -26.54 -5.80 7.42
N TYR A 2 -25.98 -6.43 6.38
CA TYR A 2 -24.54 -6.62 6.19
C TYR A 2 -24.25 -6.22 4.76
N TRP A 3 -23.41 -5.19 4.60
CA TRP A 3 -23.16 -4.56 3.33
C TRP A 3 -22.26 -5.45 2.47
N VAL A 4 -22.90 -6.19 1.56
CA VAL A 4 -22.28 -6.68 0.34
C VAL A 4 -22.09 -5.46 -0.55
N ALA A 5 -20.87 -4.94 -0.63
CA ALA A 5 -20.55 -3.85 -1.56
C ALA A 5 -20.34 -4.43 -2.97
N HIS A 6 -21.45 -4.82 -3.60
CA HIS A 6 -21.61 -4.70 -5.04
C HIS A 6 -21.65 -3.18 -5.35
N GLY A 7 -20.75 -2.68 -6.18
CA GLY A 7 -20.85 -1.32 -6.73
C GLY A 7 -20.04 -0.23 -6.01
N ARG A 8 -18.71 -0.29 -6.15
CA ARG A 8 -17.89 0.85 -6.63
C ARG A 8 -16.50 0.35 -6.98
N LEU A 9 -16.45 -0.12 -8.22
CA LEU A 9 -15.32 -0.29 -9.11
C LEU A 9 -14.25 0.79 -8.88
N TRP A 10 -12.99 0.37 -8.72
CA TRP A 10 -11.85 1.14 -9.23
C TRP A 10 -11.39 0.43 -10.50
N LEU A 11 -12.10 0.67 -11.60
CA LEU A 11 -11.60 0.39 -12.94
C LEU A 11 -11.39 1.73 -13.63
N ARG A 12 -10.13 2.05 -13.91
CA ARG A 12 -9.79 2.67 -15.18
C ARG A 12 -8.89 1.69 -15.92
N LEU A 13 -9.49 0.96 -16.85
CA LEU A 13 -8.79 0.30 -17.94
C LEU A 13 -8.52 1.37 -19.00
N HIS A 14 -7.25 1.76 -19.18
CA HIS A 14 -6.69 2.02 -20.51
C HIS A 14 -5.18 1.75 -20.47
N SER A 15 -4.69 1.31 -21.64
CA SER A 15 -3.51 0.48 -21.85
C SER A 15 -2.18 1.12 -21.43
N GLY A 16 -1.33 0.29 -20.83
CA GLY A 16 0.09 0.57 -20.64
C GLY A 16 0.44 0.83 -19.18
N SER A 17 1.16 -0.12 -18.58
CA SER A 17 1.84 0.00 -17.27
C SER A 17 0.89 0.06 -16.06
N ALA A 18 0.54 -1.09 -15.48
CA ALA A 18 -0.35 -1.14 -14.32
C ALA A 18 0.40 -0.78 -13.02
N PRO A 19 -0.03 0.27 -12.27
CA PRO A 19 0.55 0.57 -10.97
C PRO A 19 -0.10 -0.25 -9.84
N LEU A 20 0.65 -0.40 -8.77
CA LEU A 20 0.31 -1.04 -7.49
C LEU A 20 -1.17 -0.91 -7.06
N ARG A 21 -1.95 -2.02 -7.12
CA ARG A 21 -3.36 -2.06 -6.66
C ARG A 21 -3.46 -2.23 -5.14
N LEU A 22 -3.42 -1.12 -4.42
CA LEU A 22 -3.61 -1.06 -2.97
C LEU A 22 -5.11 -0.87 -2.62
N ARG A 23 -5.65 -1.68 -1.70
CA ARG A 23 -7.00 -1.49 -1.13
C ARG A 23 -6.90 -1.04 0.33
N LEU A 24 -7.57 0.05 0.68
CA LEU A 24 -7.65 0.56 2.05
C LEU A 24 -8.86 -0.04 2.74
N CYS A 25 -8.65 -0.72 3.87
CA CYS A 25 -9.73 -1.18 4.75
C CYS A 25 -9.79 -0.29 6.00
N SER A 26 -11.00 0.08 6.41
CA SER A 26 -11.27 0.76 7.68
C SER A 26 -11.55 -0.30 8.74
N GLY A 27 -10.67 -0.44 9.72
CA GLY A 27 -10.78 -1.39 10.83
C GLY A 27 -9.46 -1.51 11.60
N SER A 28 -9.55 -1.48 12.93
CA SER A 28 -8.45 -1.48 13.90
C SER A 28 -7.62 -2.78 13.89
N ALA A 29 -6.36 -2.67 14.32
CA ALA A 29 -5.17 -3.49 14.02
C ALA A 29 -4.36 -2.89 12.86
N TRP A 30 -3.07 -3.20 12.71
CA TRP A 30 -2.17 -2.66 11.66
C TRP A 30 -1.58 -3.84 10.89
N LEU A 31 -2.11 -4.12 9.70
CA LEU A 31 -1.96 -5.41 9.03
C LEU A 31 -1.90 -5.25 7.50
N LEU A 32 -0.69 -5.11 6.95
CA LEU A 32 -0.54 -5.18 5.50
C LEU A 32 -0.80 -6.63 5.05
N SER A 33 -2.06 -7.01 4.79
CA SER A 33 -2.43 -8.38 4.44
C SER A 33 -2.49 -8.54 2.93
N ALA A 34 -1.52 -9.26 2.36
CA ALA A 34 -1.54 -9.61 0.94
C ALA A 34 -2.21 -10.98 0.78
N LEU A 35 -3.50 -11.04 0.42
CA LEU A 35 -4.26 -12.30 0.23
C LEU A 35 -3.91 -12.94 -1.12
N HIS A 36 -3.35 -14.15 -1.11
CA HIS A 36 -2.88 -15.00 -2.22
C HIS A 36 -3.51 -16.37 -2.05
N HIS A 37 -3.45 -17.36 -2.95
CA HIS A 37 -3.78 -18.79 -2.68
C HIS A 37 -2.50 -19.60 -2.92
N GLY A 38 -2.01 -20.42 -1.97
CA GLY A 38 -0.68 -21.07 -2.12
C GLY A 38 -0.26 -22.12 -1.05
N PRO A 39 0.74 -22.99 -1.34
CA PRO A 39 0.98 -24.29 -0.69
C PRO A 39 1.47 -24.24 0.77
N LYS A 40 1.60 -25.41 1.40
CA LYS A 40 1.42 -25.71 2.84
C LYS A 40 2.40 -25.12 3.87
N ASP A 41 3.40 -24.32 3.51
CA ASP A 41 4.57 -24.09 4.39
C ASP A 41 4.68 -22.67 5.00
N HIS A 42 3.61 -21.87 4.95
CA HIS A 42 3.57 -20.53 5.54
C HIS A 42 2.38 -20.33 6.47
N LEU A 43 2.58 -19.50 7.50
CA LEU A 43 1.62 -19.20 8.57
C LEU A 43 0.24 -18.83 7.97
N ARG A 44 -0.72 -19.75 8.06
CA ARG A 44 -2.03 -19.66 7.42
C ARG A 44 -3.00 -18.85 8.29
N LEU A 45 -3.24 -17.60 7.91
CA LEU A 45 -4.47 -16.90 8.32
C LEU A 45 -5.60 -17.32 7.37
N SER A 46 -6.38 -18.33 7.78
CA SER A 46 -7.59 -18.75 7.05
C SER A 46 -8.70 -17.71 7.26
N ILE A 47 -8.88 -16.82 6.28
CA ILE A 47 -10.11 -16.06 6.13
C ILE A 47 -10.84 -16.69 4.94
N SER A 48 -11.73 -17.63 5.20
CA SER A 48 -12.53 -18.28 4.16
C SER A 48 -13.99 -18.41 4.57
N ARG A 49 -14.90 -18.03 3.66
CA ARG A 49 -16.17 -18.74 3.54
C ARG A 49 -15.82 -20.14 3.00
N PRO A 50 -16.48 -21.22 3.43
CA PRO A 50 -16.07 -22.61 3.16
C PRO A 50 -15.86 -22.99 1.68
N GLN A 51 -16.27 -22.15 0.72
CA GLN A 51 -16.31 -22.44 -0.70
C GLN A 51 -15.10 -21.89 -1.49
N ASP A 52 -14.24 -21.05 -0.90
CA ASP A 52 -13.29 -20.20 -1.65
C ASP A 52 -11.82 -20.69 -1.71
N GLY A 53 -11.46 -21.87 -1.18
CA GLY A 53 -10.05 -22.34 -1.16
C GLY A 53 -9.17 -21.69 -0.08
N TYR A 54 -7.83 -21.94 -0.08
CA TYR A 54 -6.90 -21.51 0.99
C TYR A 54 -6.00 -20.33 0.62
N ARG A 55 -6.18 -19.16 1.27
CA ARG A 55 -5.39 -17.97 0.92
C ARG A 55 -4.03 -17.91 1.65
N LEU A 56 -2.90 -17.85 0.93
CA LEU A 56 -1.60 -17.46 1.46
C LEU A 56 -1.62 -15.95 1.78
N VAL A 57 -1.23 -15.56 2.99
CA VAL A 57 -1.19 -14.14 3.36
C VAL A 57 0.20 -13.75 3.80
N GLN A 58 0.84 -12.84 3.07
CA GLN A 58 2.05 -12.20 3.58
C GLN A 58 1.66 -10.95 4.36
N HIS A 59 2.08 -10.93 5.62
CA HIS A 59 1.87 -9.80 6.51
C HIS A 59 3.15 -9.01 6.70
N PHE A 60 3.09 -7.70 6.45
CA PHE A 60 4.17 -6.77 6.79
C PHE A 60 3.71 -5.81 7.89
N GLN A 61 4.47 -5.80 8.99
CA GLN A 61 4.27 -4.84 10.08
C GLN A 61 5.45 -3.87 10.12
N PHE A 62 5.16 -2.58 9.97
CA PHE A 62 6.18 -1.53 10.05
C PHE A 62 6.21 -0.91 11.44
N LEU A 63 7.26 -1.20 12.20
CA LEU A 63 7.44 -0.70 13.58
C LEU A 63 8.21 0.63 13.64
N GLY A 64 8.82 1.07 12.54
CA GLY A 64 9.63 2.29 12.46
C GLY A 64 8.84 3.61 12.46
N TRP A 65 7.57 3.59 12.86
CA TRP A 65 6.66 4.75 12.87
C TRP A 65 5.94 4.86 14.23
N PRO A 66 6.55 5.50 15.23
CA PRO A 66 5.98 5.62 16.57
C PRO A 66 4.62 6.32 16.58
N ALA A 67 3.70 5.90 17.44
CA ALA A 67 2.31 6.42 17.50
C ALA A 67 2.23 7.95 17.67
N TYR A 68 3.16 8.54 18.41
CA TYR A 68 3.22 9.98 18.71
C TYR A 68 3.87 10.82 17.60
N ARG A 69 4.23 10.24 16.45
CA ARG A 69 4.83 10.94 15.31
C ARG A 69 3.97 10.86 14.07
N ASP A 70 4.01 11.94 13.29
CA ASP A 70 3.37 12.02 11.99
C ASP A 70 4.16 11.35 10.88
N THR A 71 5.45 11.08 11.06
CA THR A 71 6.31 10.48 10.03
C THR A 71 7.18 9.33 10.57
N PRO A 72 7.63 8.40 9.71
CA PRO A 72 8.62 7.38 10.05
C PRO A 72 9.92 7.99 10.58
N LEU A 73 10.62 7.23 11.43
CA LEU A 73 11.94 7.62 11.94
C LEU A 73 13.03 7.64 10.86
N SER A 74 12.86 6.84 9.81
CA SER A 74 13.87 6.69 8.75
C SER A 74 13.21 6.52 7.38
N LYS A 75 13.63 7.36 6.42
CA LYS A 75 13.25 7.27 5.01
C LYS A 75 13.75 5.95 4.39
N ARG A 76 14.96 5.53 4.76
CA ARG A 76 15.57 4.28 4.28
C ARG A 76 14.76 3.06 4.72
N SER A 77 14.28 3.01 5.96
CA SER A 77 13.52 1.84 6.46
C SER A 77 12.15 1.71 5.81
N ILE A 78 11.46 2.83 5.55
CA ILE A 78 10.18 2.77 4.82
C ILE A 78 10.39 2.41 3.34
N LEU A 79 11.45 2.89 2.70
CA LEU A 79 11.82 2.48 1.34
C LEU A 79 12.19 0.99 1.25
N GLN A 80 12.85 0.44 2.27
CA GLN A 80 13.08 -1.01 2.37
C GLN A 80 11.77 -1.80 2.41
N LEU A 81 10.75 -1.30 3.12
CA LEU A 81 9.43 -1.94 3.12
C LEU A 81 8.79 -1.91 1.73
N VAL A 82 8.88 -0.78 1.00
CA VAL A 82 8.39 -0.69 -0.40
C VAL A 82 9.06 -1.74 -1.28
N ARG A 83 10.39 -1.87 -1.20
CA ARG A 83 11.15 -2.88 -1.96
C ARG A 83 10.74 -4.31 -1.61
N ARG A 84 10.51 -4.60 -0.32
CA ARG A 84 10.03 -5.92 0.13
C ARG A 84 8.63 -6.23 -0.38
N LEU A 85 7.75 -5.23 -0.42
CA LEU A 85 6.40 -5.36 -0.98
C LEU A 85 6.47 -5.64 -2.49
N ALA A 86 7.25 -4.87 -3.23
CA ALA A 86 7.43 -5.05 -4.68
C ALA A 86 7.99 -6.44 -5.01
N LYS A 87 9.04 -6.89 -4.29
CA LYS A 87 9.60 -8.22 -4.45
C LYS A 87 8.58 -9.33 -4.19
N TRP A 88 7.75 -9.17 -3.15
CA TRP A 88 6.69 -10.13 -2.85
C TRP A 88 5.66 -10.22 -3.99
N GLN A 89 5.30 -9.08 -4.58
CA GLN A 89 4.35 -9.03 -5.70
C GLN A 89 4.93 -9.63 -6.99
N GLU A 90 6.23 -9.42 -7.26
CA GLU A 90 6.92 -9.99 -8.43
C GLU A 90 7.05 -11.52 -8.34
N GLN A 91 7.34 -12.04 -7.14
CA GLN A 91 7.45 -13.49 -6.92
C GLN A 91 6.12 -14.24 -7.02
N TYR A 92 5.00 -13.53 -7.18
CA TYR A 92 3.68 -14.13 -7.25
C TYR A 92 3.23 -14.39 -8.69
N ASP A 93 3.17 -15.66 -9.07
CA ASP A 93 2.72 -16.15 -10.39
C ASP A 93 1.18 -16.29 -10.51
N GLY A 94 0.42 -15.92 -9.46
CA GLY A 94 -0.99 -16.31 -9.30
C GLY A 94 -2.07 -15.31 -9.74
N GLY A 95 -1.77 -14.34 -10.60
CA GLY A 95 -2.76 -13.39 -11.12
C GLY A 95 -3.09 -12.22 -10.16
N ASP A 96 -4.37 -11.78 -10.10
CA ASP A 96 -4.86 -10.53 -9.45
C ASP A 96 -4.76 -10.56 -7.90
N GLY A 97 -3.53 -10.56 -7.39
CA GLY A 97 -3.21 -10.39 -5.97
C GLY A 97 -3.47 -8.95 -5.52
N ARG A 98 -4.12 -8.80 -4.36
CA ARG A 98 -4.44 -7.47 -3.80
C ARG A 98 -3.64 -7.21 -2.54
N THR A 99 -3.06 -6.01 -2.45
CA THR A 99 -2.37 -5.55 -1.25
C THR A 99 -3.31 -4.71 -0.41
N VAL A 100 -3.54 -5.11 0.83
CA VAL A 100 -4.30 -4.29 1.80
C VAL A 100 -3.33 -3.45 2.60
N VAL A 101 -3.54 -2.14 2.67
CA VAL A 101 -2.77 -1.23 3.55
C VAL A 101 -3.72 -0.65 4.57
N HIS A 102 -3.34 -0.62 5.85
CA HIS A 102 -4.15 0.09 6.84
C HIS A 102 -3.34 0.62 8.02
N CYS A 103 -3.98 1.57 8.68
CA CYS A 103 -3.56 2.27 9.86
C CYS A 103 -4.74 2.39 10.83
N LEU A 104 -4.54 3.00 12.00
CA LEU A 104 -5.62 3.22 12.95
C LEU A 104 -6.85 3.89 12.30
N THR A 105 -6.61 4.91 11.46
CA THR A 105 -7.66 5.67 10.75
C THR A 105 -7.86 5.25 9.29
N GLY A 106 -6.97 4.40 8.75
CA GLY A 106 -6.89 4.05 7.33
C GLY A 106 -6.65 5.24 6.37
N GLY A 107 -6.21 6.40 6.86
CA GLY A 107 -6.04 7.65 6.10
C GLY A 107 -4.62 8.20 6.13
N GLY A 108 -4.18 8.75 7.27
CA GLY A 108 -2.87 9.42 7.38
C GLY A 108 -1.69 8.54 7.01
N ARG A 109 -1.26 7.64 7.92
CA ARG A 109 -0.07 6.79 7.68
C ARG A 109 -0.22 5.86 6.49
N SER A 110 -1.42 5.27 6.31
CA SER A 110 -1.71 4.43 5.15
C SER A 110 -1.62 5.20 3.86
N GLY A 111 -2.16 6.42 3.82
CA GLY A 111 -2.11 7.27 2.64
C GLY A 111 -0.71 7.74 2.34
N THR A 112 0.09 8.08 3.35
CA THR A 112 1.51 8.38 3.14
C THR A 112 2.28 7.18 2.60
N PHE A 113 2.05 5.97 3.13
CA PHE A 113 2.68 4.77 2.58
C PHE A 113 2.24 4.50 1.12
N CYS A 114 0.94 4.62 0.82
CA CYS A 114 0.44 4.47 -0.56
C CYS A 114 1.02 5.53 -1.50
N ALA A 115 1.15 6.77 -1.04
CA ALA A 115 1.77 7.85 -1.80
C ALA A 115 3.24 7.54 -2.09
N ILE A 116 4.00 7.10 -1.07
CA ILE A 116 5.40 6.69 -1.22
C ILE A 116 5.53 5.54 -2.23
N CYS A 117 4.70 4.50 -2.13
CA CYS A 117 4.68 3.40 -3.10
C CYS A 117 4.50 3.92 -4.54
N SER A 118 3.51 4.78 -4.77
CA SER A 118 3.20 5.33 -6.09
C SER A 118 4.33 6.23 -6.60
N ILE A 119 4.91 7.06 -5.72
CA ILE A 119 6.02 7.96 -6.04
C ILE A 119 7.27 7.16 -6.41
N THR A 120 7.64 6.15 -5.62
CA THR A 120 8.79 5.30 -5.91
C THR A 120 8.60 4.54 -7.23
N GLU A 121 7.39 4.07 -7.51
CA GLU A 121 7.07 3.43 -8.79
C GLU A 121 7.18 4.40 -9.98
N MET A 122 6.64 5.61 -9.88
CA MET A 122 6.78 6.65 -10.92
C MET A 122 8.25 6.98 -11.20
N ILE A 123 9.06 7.14 -10.15
CA ILE A 123 10.49 7.41 -10.30
C ILE A 123 11.17 6.24 -11.02
N GLN A 124 10.91 5.00 -10.59
CA GLN A 124 11.58 3.81 -11.12
C GLN A 124 11.18 3.45 -12.55
N GLN A 125 9.90 3.61 -12.90
CA GLN A 125 9.35 3.13 -14.17
C GLN A 125 9.24 4.20 -15.24
N GLN A 126 9.07 5.46 -14.83
CA GLN A 126 8.72 6.56 -15.73
C GLN A 126 9.72 7.72 -15.65
N ASN A 127 10.65 7.71 -14.69
CA ASN A 127 11.60 8.79 -14.44
C ASN A 127 10.92 10.16 -14.24
N ILE A 128 9.74 10.15 -13.61
CA ILE A 128 8.98 11.35 -13.23
C ILE A 128 8.59 11.30 -11.75
N VAL A 129 8.24 12.47 -11.20
CA VAL A 129 7.68 12.56 -9.85
C VAL A 129 6.61 13.65 -9.80
N ASP A 130 5.42 13.28 -9.34
CA ASP A 130 4.34 14.23 -9.06
C ASP A 130 3.65 13.90 -7.73
N VAL A 131 4.19 14.47 -6.65
CA VAL A 131 3.67 14.26 -5.29
C VAL A 131 2.27 14.86 -5.14
N PHE A 132 2.02 16.03 -5.73
CA PHE A 132 0.73 16.71 -5.62
C PHE A 132 -0.39 15.89 -6.27
N HIS A 133 -0.18 15.47 -7.52
CA HIS A 133 -1.17 14.67 -8.24
C HIS A 133 -1.38 13.32 -7.58
N THR A 134 -0.32 12.68 -7.07
CA THR A 134 -0.42 11.44 -6.32
C THR A 134 -1.34 11.59 -5.10
N VAL A 135 -1.07 12.58 -4.24
CA VAL A 135 -1.85 12.78 -3.02
C VAL A 135 -3.27 13.24 -3.33
N LYS A 136 -3.46 14.11 -4.32
CA LYS A 136 -4.78 14.51 -4.82
C LYS A 136 -5.59 13.30 -5.27
N THR A 137 -4.97 12.40 -6.04
CA THR A 137 -5.62 11.17 -6.51
C THR A 137 -6.02 10.29 -5.33
N LEU A 138 -5.14 10.07 -4.35
CA LEU A 138 -5.48 9.32 -3.13
C LEU A 138 -6.64 9.97 -2.36
N ARG A 139 -6.67 11.29 -2.25
CA ARG A 139 -7.75 12.03 -1.57
C ARG A 139 -9.09 11.97 -2.30
N ASN A 140 -9.08 11.90 -3.63
CA ASN A 140 -10.28 11.65 -4.43
C ASN A 140 -10.86 10.24 -4.20
N ASN A 141 -10.03 9.28 -3.77
CA ASN A 141 -10.46 7.92 -3.43
C ASN A 141 -11.03 7.82 -2.01
N LYS A 142 -10.34 8.46 -1.05
CA LYS A 142 -10.70 8.45 0.37
C LYS A 142 -10.24 9.77 1.00
N SER A 143 -11.14 10.43 1.73
CA SER A 143 -10.78 11.61 2.50
C SER A 143 -9.68 11.31 3.53
N ASN A 144 -8.91 12.35 3.91
CA ASN A 144 -7.85 12.30 4.92
C ASN A 144 -6.66 11.38 4.56
N MET A 145 -6.47 11.07 3.28
CA MET A 145 -5.24 10.45 2.80
C MET A 145 -4.09 11.45 2.86
N VAL A 146 -2.98 11.07 3.49
CA VAL A 146 -1.86 11.97 3.84
C VAL A 146 -2.41 13.14 4.65
N GLU A 147 -2.59 12.92 5.94
CA GLU A 147 -3.45 13.72 6.81
C GLU A 147 -2.80 15.04 7.21
N THR A 148 -1.50 15.02 7.53
CA THR A 148 -0.78 16.20 8.04
C THR A 148 0.18 16.79 7.01
N MET A 149 0.59 18.04 7.26
CA MET A 149 1.62 18.69 6.46
C MET A 149 2.98 18.01 6.62
N GLU A 150 3.33 17.48 7.79
CA GLU A 150 4.58 16.71 7.94
C GLU A 150 4.55 15.44 7.08
N GLN A 151 3.43 14.74 7.03
CA GLN A 151 3.26 13.57 6.16
C GLN A 151 3.41 13.92 4.67
N TYR A 152 2.83 15.05 4.25
CA TYR A 152 2.94 15.52 2.87
C TYR A 152 4.39 15.92 2.52
N ARG A 153 5.05 16.67 3.40
CA ARG A 153 6.48 17.02 3.26
C ARG A 153 7.35 15.77 3.21
N PHE A 154 7.07 14.77 4.04
CA PHE A 154 7.81 13.53 4.09
C PHE A 154 7.75 12.75 2.76
N CYS A 155 6.63 12.82 2.01
CA CYS A 155 6.56 12.26 0.66
C CYS A 155 7.61 12.87 -0.29
N TYR A 156 7.86 14.19 -0.22
CA TYR A 156 8.93 14.83 -0.99
C TYR A 156 10.31 14.40 -0.53
N GLU A 157 10.54 14.30 0.79
CA GLU A 157 11.82 13.87 1.34
C GLU A 157 12.16 12.43 0.93
N VAL A 158 11.16 11.55 0.88
CA VAL A 158 11.31 10.17 0.38
C VAL A 158 11.52 10.12 -1.12
N ALA A 159 10.86 11.00 -1.90
CA ALA A 159 11.12 11.13 -3.33
C ALA A 159 12.58 11.50 -3.60
N LEU A 160 13.10 12.50 -2.88
CA LEU A 160 14.51 12.92 -2.97
C LEU A 160 15.46 11.79 -2.54
N GLU A 161 15.17 11.10 -1.44
CA GLU A 161 15.96 9.93 -1.00
C GLU A 161 15.97 8.82 -2.05
N SER A 162 14.84 8.61 -2.73
CA SER A 162 14.71 7.60 -3.79
C SER A 162 15.57 7.97 -5.00
N LEU A 163 15.55 9.25 -5.42
CA LEU A 163 16.37 9.75 -6.52
C LEU A 163 17.88 9.65 -6.22
N ASN A 164 18.30 9.94 -5.00
CA ASN A 164 19.71 9.84 -4.58
C ASN A 164 20.20 8.39 -4.37
N SER A 165 19.31 7.40 -4.46
CA SER A 165 19.66 5.98 -4.34
C SER A 165 20.02 5.34 -5.68
N PHE A 166 20.03 6.12 -6.78
CA PHE A 166 20.49 5.76 -8.11
C PHE A 166 21.83 6.45 -8.40
#